data_AF-A0A1B2HEH9-F1
#
_entry.id   AF-A0A1B2HEH9-F1
#
_cell.length_a   1.000
_cell.length_b   1.000
_cell.length_c   1.000
_cell.angle_alpha   90.00
_cell.angle_beta   90.00
_cell.angle_gamma   90.00
#
_symmetry.space_group_name_H-M   'P 1'
#
loop_
_entity.id
_entity.type
_entity.pdbx_description
1 polymer ?
#
loop_
_entity_poly.entity_id
_entity_poly.type
_entity_poly.pdbx_seq_one_letter_code
_entity_poly.pdbx_strand_id
1 'polypeptide(L)'
;MFSYSGPARLVYPDGNAADLDRVDLIETVTDGFWQLSGAAASADTLDAGEARIKLPTGGEADVLVANVRIGTGGSTVTLLSTGNDEGPGDQVARP
;
A
#
# COMPACT_ATOMS: atom_id res chain seq x y z
N MET A 1 7.66 9.36 -11.05
CA MET A 1 8.49 8.56 -10.13
C MET A 1 8.13 8.98 -8.72
N PHE A 2 7.32 8.16 -8.07
CA PHE A 2 6.77 8.40 -6.75
C PHE A 2 7.52 7.61 -5.66
N SER A 3 7.65 8.20 -4.47
CA SER A 3 8.10 7.50 -3.26
C SER A 3 7.44 8.11 -2.03
N TYR A 4 7.11 7.29 -1.04
CA TYR A 4 6.44 7.72 0.18
C TYR A 4 6.98 6.97 1.40
N SER A 5 7.17 7.68 2.51
CA SER A 5 7.48 7.09 3.82
C SER A 5 6.64 7.79 4.88
N GLY A 6 5.74 7.08 5.54
CA GLY A 6 4.86 7.66 6.56
C GLY A 6 3.67 6.77 6.91
N PRO A 7 2.72 7.27 7.70
CA PRO A 7 1.52 6.52 8.06
C PRO A 7 0.56 6.39 6.87
N ALA A 8 -0.17 5.29 6.77
CA ALA A 8 -1.16 5.09 5.72
C ALA A 8 -2.34 4.28 6.26
N ARG A 9 -3.36 4.06 5.43
CA ARG A 9 -4.49 3.22 5.79
C ARG A 9 -4.79 2.21 4.70
N LEU A 10 -5.04 0.96 5.07
CA LEU A 10 -5.61 -0.04 4.18
C LEU A 10 -7.12 -0.06 4.35
N VAL A 11 -7.84 -0.13 3.23
CA VAL A 11 -9.29 -0.32 3.19
C VAL A 11 -9.56 -1.61 2.41
N TYR A 12 -10.16 -2.59 3.06
CA TYR A 12 -10.45 -3.89 2.48
C TYR A 12 -11.84 -3.90 1.80
N PRO A 13 -12.10 -4.84 0.87
CA PRO A 13 -13.37 -4.93 0.13
C PRO A 13 -14.60 -5.16 1.00
N ASP A 14 -14.43 -5.73 2.20
CA ASP A 14 -15.49 -5.95 3.18
C ASP A 14 -15.86 -4.68 3.97
N GLY A 15 -15.16 -3.56 3.71
CA GLY A 15 -15.33 -2.28 4.38
C GLY A 15 -14.52 -2.12 5.67
N ASN A 16 -13.78 -3.15 6.09
CA ASN A 16 -12.83 -3.02 7.19
C ASN A 16 -11.63 -2.18 6.77
N ALA A 17 -10.99 -1.55 7.74
CA ALA A 17 -9.79 -0.77 7.48
C ALA A 17 -8.79 -0.93 8.61
N ALA A 18 -7.51 -0.93 8.26
CA ALA A 18 -6.40 -1.05 9.20
C ALA A 18 -5.44 0.12 9.03
N ASP A 19 -5.06 0.71 10.15
CA ASP A 19 -4.10 1.81 10.14
C ASP A 19 -2.67 1.25 10.13
N LEU A 20 -1.84 1.82 9.28
CA LEU A 20 -0.44 1.47 9.13
C LEU A 20 0.39 2.55 9.82
N ASP A 21 1.11 2.17 10.87
CA ASP A 21 1.97 3.08 11.65
C ASP A 21 3.07 3.67 10.77
N ARG A 22 3.62 2.83 9.88
CA ARG A 22 4.59 3.23 8.89
C ARG A 22 4.53 2.35 7.65
N VAL A 23 4.59 3.01 6.51
CA VAL A 23 4.67 2.46 5.17
C VAL A 23 5.81 3.11 4.44
N ASP A 24 6.62 2.31 3.76
CA ASP A 24 7.60 2.76 2.77
C ASP A 24 7.15 2.25 1.38
N LEU A 25 6.71 3.15 0.48
CA LEU A 25 6.30 2.85 -0.90
C LEU A 25 7.29 3.44 -1.90
N ILE A 26 7.57 2.68 -2.95
CA ILE A 26 8.37 3.10 -4.10
C ILE A 26 7.65 2.67 -5.37
N GLU A 27 7.56 3.59 -6.32
CA GLU A 27 7.10 3.31 -7.67
C GLU A 27 8.28 3.07 -8.61
N THR A 28 8.20 1.99 -9.37
CA THR A 28 9.15 1.60 -10.41
C THR A 28 8.45 1.41 -11.74
N VAL A 29 9.18 1.58 -12.83
CA VAL A 29 8.72 1.28 -14.19
C VAL A 29 9.65 0.24 -14.78
N THR A 30 9.08 -0.87 -15.25
CA THR A 30 9.83 -1.94 -15.93
C THR A 30 9.11 -2.28 -17.23
N ASP A 31 9.81 -2.12 -18.37
CA ASP A 31 9.27 -2.39 -19.71
C ASP A 31 7.93 -1.67 -20.01
N GLY A 32 7.77 -0.45 -19.49
CA GLY A 32 6.54 0.35 -19.64
C GLY A 32 5.42 0.00 -18.67
N PHE A 33 5.63 -0.99 -17.80
CA PHE A 33 4.70 -1.39 -16.75
C PHE A 33 5.03 -0.68 -15.44
N TRP A 34 4.04 0.00 -14.86
CA TRP A 34 4.20 0.71 -13.60
C TRP A 34 3.90 -0.22 -12.44
N GLN A 35 4.79 -0.26 -11.45
CA GLN A 35 4.60 -1.03 -10.23
C GLN A 35 4.85 -0.15 -9.02
N LEU A 36 3.88 -0.08 -8.11
CA LEU A 36 4.08 0.45 -6.77
C LEU A 36 4.31 -0.72 -5.83
N SER A 37 5.39 -0.66 -5.05
CA SER A 37 5.68 -1.70 -4.07
C SER A 37 6.17 -1.11 -2.77
N GLY A 38 5.96 -1.82 -1.67
CA GLY A 38 6.42 -1.34 -0.38
C GLY A 38 6.29 -2.33 0.76
N ALA A 39 6.82 -1.91 1.90
CA ALA A 39 6.69 -2.61 3.16
C ALA A 39 5.90 -1.75 4.15
N ALA A 40 5.05 -2.38 4.95
CA ALA A 40 4.33 -1.71 6.01
C ALA A 40 4.46 -2.42 7.35
N ALA A 41 4.29 -1.66 8.41
CA ALA A 41 4.06 -2.13 9.77
C ALA A 41 2.73 -1.57 10.31
N SER A 42 2.00 -2.39 11.07
CA SER A 42 0.77 -2.01 11.77
C SER A 42 0.73 -2.69 13.13
N ALA A 43 0.26 -1.99 14.15
CA ALA A 43 -0.06 -2.60 15.45
C ALA A 43 -1.20 -3.62 15.36
N ASP A 44 -2.06 -3.51 14.34
CA ASP A 44 -3.23 -4.38 14.14
C ASP A 44 -2.87 -5.65 13.35
N THR A 45 -3.78 -6.63 13.41
CA THR A 45 -3.72 -7.79 12.51
C THR A 45 -4.16 -7.34 11.12
N LEU A 46 -3.35 -7.68 10.11
CA LEU A 46 -3.63 -7.36 8.72
C LEU A 46 -4.08 -8.61 7.97
N ASP A 47 -5.00 -8.42 7.03
CA ASP A 47 -5.48 -9.49 6.16
C ASP A 47 -4.72 -9.47 4.83
N ALA A 48 -4.39 -10.66 4.33
CA ALA A 48 -3.81 -10.79 3.00
C ALA A 48 -4.92 -10.72 1.93
N GLY A 49 -4.56 -10.25 0.74
CA GLY A 49 -5.48 -10.14 -0.39
C GLY A 49 -5.60 -8.72 -0.92
N GLU A 50 -6.68 -8.46 -1.65
CA GLU A 50 -6.92 -7.16 -2.27
C GLU A 50 -7.33 -6.12 -1.21
N ALA A 51 -6.78 -4.92 -1.33
CA ALA A 51 -7.14 -3.77 -0.52
C ALA A 51 -6.91 -2.48 -1.32
N ARG A 52 -7.30 -1.34 -0.76
CA ARG A 52 -6.92 -0.02 -1.26
C ARG A 52 -6.02 0.64 -0.23
N ILE A 53 -4.89 1.17 -0.66
CA ILE A 53 -4.05 2.00 0.20
C ILE A 53 -4.45 3.46 0.05
N LYS A 54 -4.67 4.12 1.18
CA LYS A 54 -4.96 5.55 1.29
C LYS A 54 -3.80 6.27 1.97
N LEU A 55 -3.30 7.32 1.35
CA LEU A 55 -2.29 8.19 1.97
C LEU A 55 -2.95 9.38 2.71
N PRO A 56 -2.35 9.89 3.80
CA PRO A 56 -2.98 10.94 4.61
C PRO A 56 -3.25 12.24 3.85
N THR A 57 -2.39 12.58 2.88
CA THR A 57 -2.45 13.81 2.08
C THR A 57 -2.79 13.54 0.62
N GLY A 58 -3.27 12.34 0.30
CA GLY A 58 -3.42 11.88 -1.06
C GLY A 58 -4.57 10.89 -1.22
N GLY A 59 -4.58 10.26 -2.38
CA GLY A 59 -5.70 9.48 -2.87
C GLY A 59 -5.60 8.03 -2.46
N GLU A 60 -6.34 7.21 -3.19
CA GLU A 60 -6.41 5.77 -2.99
C GLU A 60 -5.91 5.04 -4.25
N ALA A 61 -5.14 3.97 -4.06
CA ALA A 61 -4.80 3.03 -5.12
C ALA A 61 -5.08 1.61 -4.67
N ASP A 62 -5.51 0.78 -5.62
CA ASP A 62 -5.70 -0.65 -5.38
C ASP A 62 -4.33 -1.31 -5.18
N VAL A 63 -4.19 -2.14 -4.15
CA VAL A 63 -2.98 -2.88 -3.80
C VAL A 63 -3.31 -4.32 -3.43
N LEU A 64 -2.37 -5.22 -3.69
CA LEU A 64 -2.34 -6.56 -3.15
C LEU A 64 -1.49 -6.56 -1.86
N VAL A 65 -2.11 -6.93 -0.75
CA VAL A 65 -1.47 -7.18 0.53
C VAL A 65 -0.96 -8.62 0.55
N ALA A 66 0.35 -8.78 0.62
CA ALA A 66 1.02 -10.08 0.56
C ALA A 66 2.06 -10.24 1.69
N ASN A 67 2.51 -11.48 1.90
CA ASN A 67 3.56 -11.83 2.86
C ASN A 67 3.31 -11.29 4.28
N VAL A 68 2.06 -11.34 4.74
CA VAL A 68 1.69 -10.88 6.09
C VAL A 68 2.41 -11.75 7.14
N ARG A 69 3.16 -11.10 8.03
CA ARG A 69 3.81 -11.74 9.18
C ARG A 69 3.37 -11.04 10.46
N ILE A 70 2.79 -11.82 11.37
CA ILE A 70 2.28 -11.35 12.66
C ILE A 70 3.34 -11.61 13.72
N GLY A 71 3.70 -10.59 14.50
CA GLY A 71 4.64 -10.68 15.62
C GLY A 71 4.11 -9.99 16.88
N THR A 72 4.86 -10.12 17.97
CA THR A 72 4.51 -9.54 19.30
C THR A 72 4.50 -8.01 19.36
N GLY A 73 4.74 -7.31 18.25
CA GLY A 73 4.72 -5.85 18.15
C GLY A 73 3.98 -5.32 16.91
N GLY A 74 3.16 -6.16 16.27
CA GLY A 74 2.39 -5.79 15.07
C GLY A 74 2.57 -6.75 13.88
N SER A 75 1.91 -6.40 12.78
CA SER A 75 1.98 -7.09 11.49
C SER A 75 2.95 -6.37 10.55
N THR A 76 3.72 -7.13 9.78
CA THR A 76 4.51 -6.62 8.64
C THR A 76 3.99 -7.20 7.34
N VAL A 77 3.92 -6.39 6.29
CA VAL A 77 3.35 -6.81 4.99
C VAL A 77 4.14 -6.27 3.82
N THR A 78 3.98 -6.91 2.67
CA THR A 78 4.39 -6.39 1.36
C THR A 78 3.15 -5.88 0.63
N LEU A 79 3.23 -4.68 0.05
CA LEU A 79 2.19 -4.09 -0.77
C LEU A 79 2.65 -4.06 -2.22
N LEU A 80 1.76 -4.42 -3.15
CA LEU A 80 2.03 -4.44 -4.59
C LEU A 80 0.85 -3.85 -5.36
N SER A 81 1.09 -2.91 -6.25
CA SER A 81 0.09 -2.41 -7.20
C SER A 81 0.71 -2.25 -8.56
N THR A 82 -0.10 -2.36 -9.61
CA THR A 82 0.36 -2.39 -10.99
C THR A 82 -0.58 -1.63 -11.92
N GLY A 83 -0.05 -0.94 -12.93
CA GLY A 83 -0.83 -0.19 -13.91
C GLY A 83 -0.15 -0.06 -15.28
N ASN A 84 -0.96 -0.01 -16.34
CA ASN A 84 -0.49 0.10 -17.72
C ASN A 84 -0.53 1.52 -18.31
N ASP A 85 -1.34 2.44 -17.75
CA ASP A 85 -1.63 3.75 -18.34
C ASP A 85 -1.17 4.94 -17.46
N GLU A 86 -1.49 4.92 -16.16
CA GLU A 86 -0.96 5.85 -15.15
C GLU A 86 -0.33 5.02 -14.01
N GLY A 87 0.80 5.49 -13.47
CA GLY A 87 1.47 4.83 -12.36
C GLY A 87 0.57 4.81 -11.11
N PRO A 88 0.51 3.71 -10.34
CA PRO A 88 -0.29 3.69 -9.11
C PRO A 88 0.14 4.75 -8.08
N GLY A 89 1.39 5.21 -8.15
CA GLY A 89 1.88 6.35 -7.37
C GLY A 89 1.17 7.65 -7.68
N ASP A 90 0.74 7.88 -8.93
CA ASP A 90 0.01 9.09 -9.31
C ASP A 90 -1.41 9.10 -8.71
N GLN A 91 -2.03 7.94 -8.53
CA GLN A 91 -3.37 7.82 -7.92
C GLN A 91 -3.32 8.19 -6.43
N VAL A 92 -2.29 7.74 -5.71
CA VAL A 92 -2.11 8.07 -4.29
C VAL A 92 -1.50 9.45 -4.07
N ALA A 93 -0.86 10.06 -5.08
CA ALA A 93 -0.32 11.42 -4.98
C ALA A 93 -1.39 12.51 -5.18
N ARG A 94 -2.49 12.20 -5.87
CA ARG A 94 -3.61 13.12 -6.10
C ARG A 94 -4.50 13.19 -4.84
N PRO A 95 -4.94 14.37 -4.38
CA PRO A 95 -5.84 14.50 -3.22
C PRO A 95 -7.25 13.97 -3.49
#